data_AF-A0A6S6XL57-F1
#
_entry.id   AF-A0A6S6XL57-F1
#
_cell.length_a   1.000
_cell.length_b   1.000
_cell.length_c   1.000
_cell.angle_alpha   90.00
_cell.angle_beta   90.00
_cell.angle_gamma   90.00
#
_symmetry.space_group_name_H-M   'P 1'
#
loop_
_entity.id
_entity.type
_entity.pdbx_description
1 polymer ?
#
loop_
_entity_poly.entity_id
_entity_poly.type
_entity_poly.pdbx_seq_one_letter_code
_entity_poly.pdbx_strand_id
1 'polypeptide(L)'
;MSKQKWAIASKSFNAKPAMEFIVTEPIGLLEFLLLKLANKSRNSVKSLLTHGEVSVDGKRITQYNTPLREGQKIRINQSIIREKRQKNALDIIYEDSDIIVVNKPAGLLTIASDKEKEATAYHLLTDYVRQKKPENRIFVVHRLDRDTSGVLMVAKNEKIKLALQDNWTELVSDRGYMAIVEGQLEEKSGRIHSWLKETKTLLMYSSHHAGDGLEAITDYQVLKSH
;
A
#
# COMPACT_ATOMS: atom_id res chain seq x y z
N MET A 1 21.81 -20.74 -29.85
CA MET A 1 20.51 -20.22 -29.34
C MET A 1 20.76 -18.91 -28.61
N SER A 2 20.14 -17.86 -29.11
CA SER A 2 20.48 -16.44 -28.89
C SER A 2 20.09 -15.95 -27.49
N LYS A 3 21.05 -15.32 -26.80
CA LYS A 3 20.82 -14.52 -25.57
C LYS A 3 20.41 -13.11 -25.99
N GLN A 4 19.12 -12.78 -25.95
CA GLN A 4 18.67 -11.40 -26.10
C GLN A 4 18.80 -10.65 -24.76
N LYS A 5 19.88 -9.87 -24.66
CA LYS A 5 20.01 -8.75 -23.72
C LYS A 5 18.99 -7.67 -24.13
N TRP A 6 18.03 -7.38 -23.27
CA TRP A 6 17.18 -6.20 -23.40
C TRP A 6 17.87 -5.04 -22.70
N ALA A 7 18.40 -4.12 -23.50
CA ALA A 7 18.89 -2.84 -23.05
C ALA A 7 17.70 -1.97 -22.62
N ILE A 8 17.60 -1.67 -21.32
CA ILE A 8 16.63 -0.70 -20.81
C ILE A 8 17.12 0.68 -21.26
N ALA A 9 16.45 1.27 -22.24
CA ALA A 9 16.67 2.65 -22.63
C ALA A 9 16.42 3.55 -21.41
N SER A 10 17.49 4.15 -20.90
CA SER A 10 17.43 5.17 -19.86
C SER A 10 16.80 6.43 -20.43
N LYS A 11 15.47 6.51 -20.40
CA LYS A 11 14.78 7.78 -20.58
C LYS A 11 15.18 8.69 -19.43
N SER A 12 15.94 9.73 -19.75
CA SER A 12 16.18 10.88 -18.86
C SER A 12 14.82 11.47 -18.49
N PHE A 13 14.45 11.42 -17.20
CA PHE A 13 13.16 11.90 -16.73
C PHE A 13 13.33 13.13 -15.85
N ASN A 14 12.69 14.19 -16.30
CA ASN A 14 12.69 15.52 -15.72
C ASN A 14 12.02 15.49 -14.33
N ALA A 15 12.78 15.70 -13.26
CA ALA A 15 12.24 15.88 -11.92
C ALA A 15 11.28 17.08 -11.92
N LYS A 16 10.07 16.93 -11.36
CA LYS A 16 9.22 18.11 -11.13
C LYS A 16 9.98 19.05 -10.18
N PRO A 17 10.16 20.34 -10.52
CA PRO A 17 10.90 21.27 -9.69
C PRO A 17 10.22 21.40 -8.32
N ALA A 18 11.02 21.65 -7.28
CA ALA A 18 10.49 21.94 -5.95
C ALA A 18 9.54 23.14 -6.05
N MET A 19 8.36 23.03 -5.42
CA MET A 19 7.45 24.16 -5.35
C MET A 19 7.96 25.12 -4.28
N GLU A 20 8.06 26.40 -4.63
CA GLU A 20 8.48 27.46 -3.74
C GLU A 20 7.37 28.50 -3.59
N PHE A 21 7.11 28.93 -2.36
CA PHE A 21 6.13 29.96 -2.04
C PHE A 21 6.76 30.99 -1.10
N ILE A 22 6.27 32.21 -1.16
CA ILE A 22 6.59 33.28 -0.21
C ILE A 22 5.34 33.54 0.61
N VAL A 23 5.52 33.65 1.93
CA VAL A 23 4.44 34.01 2.85
C VAL A 23 4.18 35.51 2.75
N THR A 24 2.95 35.88 2.41
CA THR A 24 2.53 37.28 2.20
C THR A 24 1.88 37.91 3.42
N GLU A 25 1.45 37.10 4.38
CA GLU A 25 0.81 37.55 5.62
C GLU A 25 1.01 36.50 6.73
N PRO A 26 0.97 36.88 8.03
CA PRO A 26 1.07 35.93 9.12
C PRO A 26 -0.07 34.90 9.11
N ILE A 27 0.28 33.61 9.06
CA ILE A 27 -0.71 32.51 8.97
C ILE A 27 -0.12 31.20 9.53
N GLY A 28 -0.97 30.25 9.94
CA GLY A 28 -0.49 28.92 10.32
C GLY A 28 0.02 28.11 9.12
N LEU A 29 1.10 27.34 9.29
CA LEU A 29 1.70 26.55 8.22
C LEU A 29 0.71 25.57 7.56
N LEU A 30 -0.10 24.84 8.34
CA LEU A 30 -1.10 23.93 7.79
C LEU A 30 -2.16 24.66 6.94
N GLU A 31 -2.59 25.84 7.39
CA GLU A 31 -3.59 26.63 6.70
C GLU A 31 -3.03 27.20 5.39
N PHE A 32 -1.81 27.76 5.45
CA PHE A 32 -1.08 28.19 4.27
C PHE A 32 -0.93 27.08 3.23
N LEU A 33 -0.51 25.89 3.66
CA LEU A 33 -0.33 24.74 2.76
C LEU A 33 -1.66 24.26 2.18
N LEU A 34 -2.76 24.30 2.93
CA LEU A 34 -4.09 23.95 2.41
C LEU A 34 -4.57 24.94 1.35
N LEU A 35 -4.30 26.23 1.55
CA LEU A 35 -4.64 27.28 0.57
C LEU A 35 -3.82 27.13 -0.71
N LYS A 36 -2.50 26.88 -0.61
CA LYS A 36 -1.61 26.74 -1.77
C LYS A 36 -1.73 25.37 -2.46
N LEU A 37 -2.12 24.33 -1.73
CA LEU A 37 -2.33 22.96 -2.23
C LEU A 37 -3.81 22.60 -2.20
N ALA A 38 -4.65 23.43 -2.81
CA ALA A 38 -6.11 23.29 -2.79
C ALA A 38 -6.63 21.92 -3.29
N ASN A 39 -5.80 21.17 -4.04
CA ASN A 39 -6.11 19.82 -4.52
C ASN A 39 -5.70 18.68 -3.55
N LYS A 40 -5.19 18.99 -2.35
CA LYS A 40 -4.76 18.01 -1.35
C LYS A 40 -5.66 18.03 -0.12
N SER A 41 -6.00 16.84 0.37
CA SER A 41 -6.70 16.71 1.64
C SER A 41 -5.80 17.12 2.81
N ARG A 42 -6.41 17.51 3.94
CA ARG A 42 -5.71 17.83 5.20
C ARG A 42 -4.74 16.73 5.64
N ASN A 43 -5.13 15.47 5.47
CA ASN A 43 -4.26 14.32 5.80
C ASN A 43 -3.07 14.23 4.85
N SER A 44 -3.26 14.51 3.55
CA SER A 44 -2.15 14.56 2.60
C SER A 44 -1.17 15.68 2.92
N VAL A 45 -1.65 16.87 3.32
CA VAL A 45 -0.78 17.99 3.73
C VAL A 45 -0.02 17.66 5.02
N LYS A 46 -0.69 17.07 6.01
CA LYS A 46 -0.02 16.60 7.23
C LYS A 46 1.05 15.55 6.94
N SER A 47 0.80 14.65 5.99
CA SER A 47 1.80 13.67 5.55
C SER A 47 3.06 14.36 5.02
N LEU A 48 2.96 15.40 4.17
CA LEU A 48 4.13 16.15 3.67
C LEU A 48 5.00 16.70 4.82
N LEU A 49 4.37 17.23 5.86
CA LEU A 49 5.07 17.74 7.05
C LEU A 49 5.74 16.60 7.82
N THR A 50 5.00 15.52 8.09
CA THR A 50 5.51 14.36 8.83
C THR A 50 6.74 13.74 8.15
N HIS A 51 6.78 13.77 6.81
CA HIS A 51 7.91 13.28 6.00
C HIS A 51 9.05 14.29 5.81
N GLY A 52 8.94 15.47 6.43
CA GLY A 52 9.94 16.54 6.32
C GLY A 52 10.11 17.05 4.89
N GLU A 53 9.07 16.95 4.06
CA GLU A 53 9.08 17.42 2.67
C GLU A 53 8.88 18.94 2.57
N VAL A 54 8.45 19.56 3.65
CA VAL A 54 8.26 21.01 3.76
C VAL A 54 9.43 21.62 4.51
N SER A 55 10.01 22.67 3.96
CA SER A 55 10.95 23.53 4.66
C SER A 55 10.50 24.98 4.66
N VAL A 56 10.83 25.69 5.75
CA VAL A 56 10.63 27.13 5.95
C VAL A 56 12.01 27.73 6.11
N ASP A 57 12.38 28.67 5.23
CA ASP A 57 13.72 29.28 5.18
C ASP A 57 14.85 28.24 5.16
N GLY A 58 14.62 27.14 4.44
CA GLY A 58 15.57 26.03 4.32
C GLY A 58 15.56 25.03 5.48
N LYS A 59 14.89 25.32 6.61
CA LYS A 59 14.76 24.39 7.75
C LYS A 59 13.56 23.48 7.56
N ARG A 60 13.75 22.15 7.65
CA ARG A 60 12.64 21.18 7.57
C ARG A 60 11.68 21.37 8.74
N ILE A 61 10.39 21.43 8.46
CA ILE A 61 9.34 21.57 9.46
C ILE A 61 8.40 20.37 9.39
N THR A 62 8.17 19.76 10.55
CA THR A 62 7.25 18.62 10.73
C THR A 62 6.01 18.98 11.55
N GLN A 63 6.04 20.09 12.29
CA GLN A 63 4.93 20.57 13.10
C GLN A 63 3.93 21.34 12.22
N TYR A 64 2.65 20.95 12.27
CA TYR A 64 1.62 21.54 11.42
C TYR A 64 1.16 22.93 11.89
N ASN A 65 1.31 23.21 13.19
CA ASN A 65 0.86 24.45 13.83
C ASN A 65 1.97 25.51 13.91
N THR A 66 3.07 25.35 13.17
CA THR A 66 4.13 26.36 13.11
C THR A 66 3.55 27.68 12.55
N PRO A 67 3.64 28.80 13.29
CA PRO A 67 3.23 30.09 12.77
C PRO A 67 4.24 30.57 11.72
N LEU A 68 3.73 31.08 10.61
CA LEU A 68 4.51 31.69 9.55
C LEU A 68 4.46 33.21 9.65
N ARG A 69 5.56 33.86 9.30
CA ARG A 69 5.70 35.32 9.19
C ARG A 69 5.80 35.72 7.73
N GLU A 70 5.39 36.94 7.45
CA GLU A 70 5.58 37.55 6.13
C GLU A 70 7.06 37.51 5.71
N GLY A 71 7.29 37.24 4.42
CA GLY A 71 8.61 37.14 3.83
C GLY A 71 9.29 35.77 3.96
N GLN A 72 8.76 34.85 4.78
CA GLN A 72 9.33 33.51 4.89
C GLN A 72 9.16 32.70 3.60
N LYS A 73 10.19 31.93 3.25
CA LYS A 73 10.21 31.10 2.04
C LYS A 73 9.85 29.66 2.37
N ILE A 74 8.74 29.19 1.81
CA ILE A 74 8.29 27.80 1.92
C ILE A 74 8.78 27.02 0.70
N ARG A 75 9.41 25.86 0.92
CA ARG A 75 9.78 24.94 -0.15
C ARG A 75 9.20 23.55 0.11
N ILE A 76 8.63 22.95 -0.93
CA ILE A 76 8.06 21.59 -0.90
C ILE A 76 8.85 20.70 -1.85
N ASN A 77 9.55 19.71 -1.29
CA ASN A 77 10.51 18.87 -2.02
C ASN A 77 9.92 17.48 -2.29
N GLN A 78 9.04 17.37 -3.29
CA GLN A 78 8.33 16.12 -3.65
C GLN A 78 9.22 15.08 -4.37
N SER A 79 10.39 15.48 -4.87
CA SER A 79 11.24 14.66 -5.75
C SER A 79 11.93 13.48 -5.04
N ILE A 80 12.36 13.66 -3.79
CA ILE A 80 13.19 12.68 -3.06
C ILE A 80 12.44 11.36 -2.79
N ILE A 81 11.12 11.41 -2.61
CA ILE A 81 10.31 10.22 -2.31
C ILE A 81 9.86 9.51 -3.59
N ARG A 82 9.57 10.24 -4.67
CA ARG A 82 9.18 9.63 -5.96
C ARG A 82 10.25 8.69 -6.49
N GLU A 83 11.52 9.06 -6.36
CA GLU A 83 12.66 8.22 -6.75
C GLU A 83 12.79 6.95 -5.90
N LYS A 84 12.63 7.04 -4.57
CA LYS A 84 12.66 5.85 -3.68
C LYS A 84 11.47 4.92 -3.90
N ARG A 85 10.27 5.47 -4.11
CA ARG A 85 9.05 4.68 -4.36
C ARG A 85 9.05 4.04 -5.74
N GLN A 86 9.61 4.70 -6.76
CA GLN A 86 9.76 4.12 -8.11
C GLN A 86 10.79 2.99 -8.19
N LYS A 87 11.83 2.98 -7.35
CA LYS A 87 12.73 1.82 -7.22
C LYS A 87 12.03 0.58 -6.65
N ASN A 88 10.90 0.76 -5.97
CA ASN A 88 10.08 -0.30 -5.38
C ASN A 88 8.76 -0.49 -6.17
N ALA A 89 8.79 -0.40 -7.49
CA ALA A 89 7.61 -0.64 -8.30
C ALA A 89 7.11 -2.08 -8.11
N LEU A 90 5.82 -2.24 -7.82
CA LEU A 90 5.18 -3.55 -7.77
C LEU A 90 5.05 -4.13 -9.17
N ASP A 91 5.21 -5.44 -9.27
CA ASP A 91 5.01 -6.19 -10.50
C ASP A 91 3.50 -6.31 -10.79
N ILE A 92 3.00 -5.51 -11.72
CA ILE A 92 1.60 -5.54 -12.16
C ILE A 92 1.42 -6.64 -13.20
N ILE A 93 0.72 -7.70 -12.82
CA ILE A 93 0.46 -8.87 -13.68
C ILE A 93 -0.85 -8.73 -14.46
N TYR A 94 -1.78 -7.88 -14.01
CA TYR A 94 -3.01 -7.56 -14.72
C TYR A 94 -3.57 -6.19 -14.29
N GLU A 95 -4.13 -5.42 -15.23
CA GLU A 95 -4.85 -4.17 -14.96
C GLU A 95 -5.93 -3.94 -16.03
N ASP A 96 -7.15 -3.62 -15.60
CA ASP A 96 -8.25 -3.17 -16.48
C ASP A 96 -8.94 -1.90 -15.90
N SER A 97 -10.18 -1.62 -16.30
CA SER A 97 -10.97 -0.49 -15.78
C SER A 97 -11.32 -0.62 -14.29
N ASP A 98 -11.40 -1.84 -13.79
CA ASP A 98 -12.08 -2.20 -12.54
C ASP A 98 -11.13 -2.73 -11.47
N ILE A 99 -10.06 -3.42 -11.85
CA ILE A 99 -9.09 -4.02 -10.93
C ILE A 99 -7.63 -3.83 -11.36
N ILE A 100 -6.74 -3.96 -10.38
CA ILE A 100 -5.30 -4.13 -10.56
C ILE A 100 -4.90 -5.38 -9.79
N VAL A 101 -4.13 -6.25 -10.43
CA VAL A 101 -3.56 -7.44 -9.82
C VAL A 101 -2.04 -7.33 -9.89
N VAL A 102 -1.39 -7.56 -8.75
CA VAL A 102 0.06 -7.53 -8.63
C VAL A 102 0.60 -8.83 -8.06
N ASN A 103 1.86 -9.12 -8.39
CA ASN A 103 2.67 -10.06 -7.66
C ASN A 103 3.36 -9.33 -6.50
N LYS A 104 2.82 -9.45 -5.29
CA LYS A 104 3.36 -8.81 -4.08
C LYS A 104 4.59 -9.60 -3.59
N PRO A 105 5.75 -8.95 -3.39
CA PRO A 105 6.89 -9.63 -2.78
C PRO A 105 6.65 -9.91 -1.29
N ALA A 106 7.37 -10.90 -0.75
CA ALA A 106 7.50 -11.09 0.69
C ALA A 106 8.27 -9.92 1.32
N GLY A 107 8.01 -9.65 2.60
CA GLY A 107 8.58 -8.51 3.34
C GLY A 107 7.82 -7.18 3.16
N LEU A 108 6.86 -7.11 2.23
CA LEU A 108 6.07 -5.91 1.97
C LEU A 108 4.67 -6.03 2.59
N LEU A 109 4.29 -5.07 3.43
CA LEU A 109 2.95 -4.98 3.99
C LEU A 109 1.91 -4.67 2.90
N THR A 110 0.73 -5.30 2.96
CA THR A 110 -0.38 -4.92 2.08
C THR A 110 -0.92 -3.54 2.43
N ILE A 111 -1.24 -3.31 3.72
CA ILE A 111 -1.78 -2.07 4.26
C ILE A 111 -0.92 -1.56 5.42
N ALA A 112 -1.04 -0.27 5.74
CA ALA A 112 -0.29 0.37 6.82
C ALA A 112 -0.53 -0.32 8.17
N SER A 113 0.50 -0.32 8.99
CA SER A 113 0.46 -0.67 10.42
C SER A 113 0.87 0.56 11.25
N ASP A 114 0.79 0.45 12.58
CA ASP A 114 1.23 1.53 13.47
C ASP A 114 2.71 1.88 13.30
N LYS A 115 3.54 0.88 12.99
CA LYS A 115 5.00 0.99 12.85
C LYS A 115 5.43 1.40 11.44
N GLU A 116 4.75 0.91 10.42
CA GLU A 116 5.09 1.13 9.01
C GLU A 116 3.86 1.61 8.25
N LYS A 117 3.88 2.88 7.84
CA LYS A 117 2.70 3.56 7.29
C LYS A 117 2.73 3.71 5.78
N GLU A 118 3.90 3.72 5.15
CA GLU A 118 4.05 4.24 3.79
C GLU A 118 4.73 3.24 2.83
N ALA A 119 5.59 2.35 3.34
CA ALA A 119 6.17 1.28 2.53
C ALA A 119 5.21 0.08 2.43
N THR A 120 4.05 0.30 1.79
CA THR A 120 3.01 -0.73 1.63
C THR A 120 2.58 -0.88 0.19
N ALA A 121 2.06 -2.06 -0.16
CA ALA A 121 1.55 -2.33 -1.50
C ALA A 121 0.43 -1.35 -1.87
N TYR A 122 -0.44 -1.03 -0.91
CA TYR A 122 -1.49 -0.02 -1.09
C TYR A 122 -0.94 1.37 -1.46
N HIS A 123 0.11 1.85 -0.79
CA HIS A 123 0.70 3.16 -1.09
C HIS A 123 1.37 3.17 -2.46
N LEU A 124 2.13 2.11 -2.78
CA LEU A 124 2.79 1.97 -4.09
C LEU A 124 1.78 1.95 -5.24
N LEU A 125 0.68 1.19 -5.09
CA LEU A 125 -0.39 1.15 -6.09
C LEU A 125 -1.19 2.45 -6.16
N THR A 126 -1.41 3.13 -5.03
CA THR A 126 -2.06 4.45 -5.00
C THR A 126 -1.23 5.47 -5.79
N ASP A 127 0.08 5.48 -5.58
CA ASP A 127 0.98 6.36 -6.31
C ASP A 127 1.03 6.02 -7.80
N TYR A 128 0.97 4.73 -8.15
CA TYR A 128 0.88 4.28 -9.53
C TYR A 128 -0.37 4.82 -10.24
N VAL A 129 -1.58 4.65 -9.67
CA VAL A 129 -2.80 5.13 -10.31
C VAL A 129 -2.89 6.65 -10.36
N ARG A 130 -2.30 7.34 -9.37
CA ARG A 130 -2.29 8.81 -9.28
C ARG A 130 -1.31 9.47 -10.24
N GLN A 131 -0.33 8.72 -10.75
CA GLN A 131 0.52 9.20 -11.85
C GLN A 131 -0.29 9.37 -13.13
N LYS A 132 -1.31 8.53 -13.36
CA LYS A 132 -2.23 8.67 -14.50
C LYS A 132 -3.21 9.83 -14.28
N LYS A 133 -3.90 9.85 -13.13
CA LYS A 133 -4.82 10.91 -12.73
C LYS A 133 -4.83 11.13 -11.21
N PRO A 134 -4.55 12.34 -10.69
CA PRO A 134 -4.42 12.59 -9.25
C PRO A 134 -5.61 12.17 -8.38
N GLU A 135 -6.81 12.18 -8.93
CA GLU A 135 -8.07 11.83 -8.29
C GLU A 135 -8.31 10.32 -8.18
N ASN A 136 -7.55 9.50 -8.92
CA ASN A 136 -7.72 8.06 -8.90
C ASN A 136 -7.55 7.50 -7.48
N ARG A 137 -8.38 6.49 -7.19
CA ARG A 137 -8.39 5.75 -5.94
C ARG A 137 -8.34 4.26 -6.24
N ILE A 138 -7.81 3.52 -5.28
CA ILE A 138 -7.88 2.07 -5.24
C ILE A 138 -8.45 1.65 -3.89
N PHE A 139 -8.96 0.43 -3.84
CA PHE A 139 -9.59 -0.13 -2.66
C PHE A 139 -9.07 -1.54 -2.45
N VAL A 140 -8.57 -1.81 -1.24
CA VAL A 140 -8.12 -3.14 -0.83
C VAL A 140 -9.36 -4.01 -0.63
N VAL A 141 -9.38 -5.16 -1.31
CA VAL A 141 -10.49 -6.14 -1.21
C VAL A 141 -10.08 -7.40 -0.46
N HIS A 142 -8.79 -7.73 -0.46
CA HIS A 142 -8.19 -8.76 0.39
C HIS A 142 -6.76 -8.36 0.77
N ARG A 143 -6.16 -9.09 1.71
CA ARG A 143 -4.78 -8.86 2.16
C ARG A 143 -3.94 -10.11 2.08
N LEU A 144 -2.66 -9.91 1.82
CA LEU A 144 -1.60 -10.87 2.12
C LEU A 144 -0.78 -10.32 3.29
N ASP A 145 -0.31 -11.19 4.16
CA ASP A 145 0.57 -10.80 5.24
C ASP A 145 1.93 -10.32 4.71
N ARG A 146 2.69 -9.64 5.57
CA ARG A 146 3.97 -9.01 5.19
C ARG A 146 4.88 -10.01 4.49
N ASP A 147 5.05 -11.17 5.11
CA ASP A 147 6.04 -12.17 4.71
C ASP A 147 5.46 -13.18 3.70
N THR A 148 4.17 -13.08 3.37
CA THR A 148 3.50 -13.85 2.31
C THR A 148 3.71 -13.15 0.97
N SER A 149 4.27 -13.85 -0.01
CA SER A 149 4.34 -13.39 -1.41
C SER A 149 3.16 -13.91 -2.23
N GLY A 150 2.89 -13.29 -3.37
CA GLY A 150 1.95 -13.81 -4.37
C GLY A 150 0.91 -12.80 -4.84
N VAL A 151 -0.20 -13.31 -5.35
CA VAL A 151 -1.22 -12.53 -6.07
C VAL A 151 -2.02 -11.66 -5.10
N LEU A 152 -1.95 -10.34 -5.29
CA LEU A 152 -2.75 -9.35 -4.58
C LEU A 152 -3.61 -8.57 -5.58
N MET A 153 -4.91 -8.51 -5.33
CA MET A 153 -5.90 -7.78 -6.12
C MET A 153 -6.41 -6.55 -5.35
N VAL A 154 -6.54 -5.43 -6.06
CA VAL A 154 -7.20 -4.20 -5.58
C VAL A 154 -8.23 -3.73 -6.59
N ALA A 155 -9.34 -3.18 -6.11
CA ALA A 155 -10.36 -2.56 -6.94
C ALA A 155 -10.00 -1.10 -7.26
N LYS A 156 -10.40 -0.60 -8.44
CA LYS A 156 -10.18 0.78 -8.90
C LYS A 156 -11.39 1.69 -8.65
N ASN A 157 -12.52 1.13 -8.25
CA ASN A 157 -13.72 1.87 -7.91
C ASN A 157 -14.51 1.20 -6.77
N GLU A 158 -15.37 1.97 -6.11
CA GLU A 158 -16.10 1.54 -4.91
C GLU A 158 -17.17 0.48 -5.21
N LYS A 159 -17.79 0.54 -6.41
CA LYS A 159 -18.77 -0.47 -6.84
C LYS A 159 -18.12 -1.86 -6.89
N ILE A 160 -16.94 -1.97 -7.49
CA ILE A 160 -16.21 -3.23 -7.59
C ILE A 160 -15.66 -3.69 -6.25
N LYS A 161 -15.21 -2.76 -5.40
CA LYS A 161 -14.83 -3.06 -4.01
C LYS A 161 -15.98 -3.77 -3.29
N LEU A 162 -17.18 -3.19 -3.29
CA LEU A 162 -18.34 -3.77 -2.62
C LEU A 162 -18.72 -5.13 -3.22
N ALA A 163 -18.78 -5.22 -4.56
CA ALA A 163 -19.08 -6.48 -5.23
C ALA A 163 -18.11 -7.61 -4.83
N LEU A 164 -16.81 -7.33 -4.78
CA LEU A 164 -15.78 -8.29 -4.38
C LEU A 164 -15.82 -8.62 -2.89
N GLN A 165 -16.12 -7.65 -2.01
CA GLN A 165 -16.20 -7.89 -0.57
C GLN A 165 -17.43 -8.70 -0.18
N ASP A 166 -18.58 -8.41 -0.81
CA ASP A 166 -19.86 -9.05 -0.47
C ASP A 166 -19.99 -10.44 -1.11
N ASN A 167 -19.37 -10.66 -2.27
CA ASN A 167 -19.52 -11.89 -3.07
C ASN A 167 -18.17 -12.58 -3.34
N TRP A 168 -17.20 -12.45 -2.41
CA TRP A 168 -15.83 -12.95 -2.62
C TRP A 168 -15.80 -14.42 -3.05
N THR A 169 -16.52 -15.29 -2.36
CA THR A 169 -16.52 -16.74 -2.62
C THR A 169 -17.16 -17.10 -3.96
N GLU A 170 -18.12 -16.31 -4.44
CA GLU A 170 -18.78 -16.53 -5.74
C GLU A 170 -17.91 -16.01 -6.89
N LEU A 171 -17.25 -14.87 -6.69
CA LEU A 171 -16.44 -14.21 -7.72
C LEU A 171 -15.01 -14.75 -7.81
N VAL A 172 -14.49 -15.30 -6.71
CA VAL A 172 -13.14 -15.89 -6.63
C VAL A 172 -13.28 -17.38 -6.37
N SER A 173 -13.43 -18.13 -7.46
CA SER A 173 -13.69 -19.57 -7.45
C SER A 173 -12.50 -20.42 -7.01
N ASP A 174 -11.27 -19.95 -7.25
CA ASP A 174 -10.05 -20.67 -6.88
C ASP A 174 -9.03 -19.73 -6.23
N ARG A 175 -8.49 -20.16 -5.09
CA ARG A 175 -7.35 -19.57 -4.41
C ARG A 175 -6.55 -20.67 -3.73
N GLY A 176 -5.26 -20.72 -4.06
CA GLY A 176 -4.33 -21.68 -3.48
C GLY A 176 -3.09 -20.98 -2.93
N TYR A 177 -2.48 -21.60 -1.93
CA TYR A 177 -1.18 -21.22 -1.42
C TYR A 177 -0.23 -22.40 -1.56
N MET A 178 1.00 -22.09 -1.98
CA MET A 178 2.10 -23.05 -1.90
C MET A 178 2.93 -22.70 -0.68
N ALA A 179 3.13 -23.67 0.21
CA ALA A 179 3.88 -23.50 1.43
C ALA A 179 4.89 -24.64 1.59
N ILE A 180 5.99 -24.33 2.28
CA ILE A 180 6.92 -25.31 2.82
C ILE A 180 6.65 -25.39 4.31
N VAL A 181 6.42 -26.60 4.82
CA VAL A 181 6.17 -26.87 6.23
C VAL A 181 7.33 -27.64 6.83
N GLU A 182 7.59 -27.42 8.12
CA GLU A 182 8.57 -28.19 8.87
C GLU A 182 7.92 -29.47 9.43
N GLY A 183 8.63 -30.59 9.32
CA GLY A 183 8.13 -31.91 9.71
C GLY A 183 7.52 -32.71 8.55
N GLN A 184 7.01 -33.90 8.87
CA GLN A 184 6.31 -34.76 7.93
C GLN A 184 4.84 -34.86 8.32
N LEU A 185 3.95 -34.56 7.37
CA LEU A 185 2.52 -34.76 7.54
C LEU A 185 2.22 -36.25 7.40
N GLU A 186 1.45 -36.82 8.34
CA GLU A 186 1.00 -38.22 8.29
C GLU A 186 0.12 -38.46 7.06
N GLU A 187 -0.80 -37.53 6.81
CA GLU A 187 -1.73 -37.58 5.68
C GLU A 187 -1.26 -36.68 4.52
N LYS A 188 -1.36 -37.19 3.28
CA LYS A 188 -0.94 -36.46 2.06
C LYS A 188 -1.96 -35.43 1.58
N SER A 189 -3.16 -35.43 2.14
CA SER A 189 -4.19 -34.43 1.90
C SER A 189 -5.16 -34.43 3.05
N GLY A 190 -5.79 -33.29 3.33
CA GLY A 190 -6.78 -33.23 4.39
C GLY A 190 -7.44 -31.87 4.49
N ARG A 191 -8.31 -31.75 5.49
CA ARG A 191 -9.01 -30.52 5.83
C ARG A 191 -8.64 -30.11 7.24
N ILE A 192 -8.13 -28.89 7.39
CA ILE A 192 -7.97 -28.23 8.68
C ILE A 192 -9.21 -27.38 8.91
N HIS A 193 -9.92 -27.63 10.00
CA HIS A 193 -11.12 -26.90 10.39
C HIS A 193 -10.93 -26.34 11.80
N SER A 194 -11.04 -25.02 11.93
CA SER A 194 -10.91 -24.32 13.20
C SER A 194 -11.73 -23.04 13.22
N TRP A 195 -11.73 -22.36 14.36
CA TRP A 195 -12.35 -21.05 14.55
C TRP A 195 -11.28 -20.03 14.93
N LEU A 196 -11.21 -18.94 14.18
CA LEU A 196 -10.25 -17.87 14.37
C LEU A 196 -10.86 -16.76 15.22
N LYS A 197 -10.17 -16.42 16.31
CA LYS A 197 -10.60 -15.38 17.26
C LYS A 197 -9.53 -14.31 17.41
N GLU A 198 -9.95 -13.07 17.25
CA GLU A 198 -9.11 -11.90 17.50
C GLU A 198 -9.33 -11.38 18.93
N THR A 199 -8.26 -11.11 19.66
CA THR A 199 -8.35 -10.47 20.97
C THR A 199 -8.44 -8.95 20.86
N LYS A 200 -8.75 -8.28 21.97
CA LYS A 200 -8.71 -6.80 22.07
C LYS A 200 -7.34 -6.19 21.73
N THR A 201 -6.26 -6.98 21.78
CA THR A 201 -4.90 -6.57 21.42
C THR A 201 -4.52 -6.98 19.99
N LEU A 202 -5.49 -7.37 19.16
CA LEU A 202 -5.30 -7.77 17.75
C LEU A 202 -4.43 -9.03 17.56
N LEU A 203 -4.40 -9.91 18.57
CA LEU A 203 -3.75 -11.21 18.45
C LEU A 203 -4.77 -12.24 17.95
N MET A 204 -4.38 -12.99 16.92
CA MET A 204 -5.20 -14.06 16.35
C MET A 204 -4.88 -15.40 17.01
N TYR A 205 -5.92 -16.13 17.42
CA TYR A 205 -5.83 -17.48 17.96
C TYR A 205 -6.69 -18.43 17.15
N SER A 206 -6.24 -19.68 17.03
CA SER A 206 -7.01 -20.78 16.47
C SER A 206 -7.61 -21.60 17.61
N SER A 207 -8.93 -21.77 17.60
CA SER A 207 -9.71 -22.57 18.52
C SER A 207 -10.28 -23.79 17.79
N HIS A 208 -10.31 -24.94 18.45
CA HIS A 208 -11.00 -26.13 17.93
C HIS A 208 -12.46 -26.23 18.41
N HIS A 209 -12.92 -25.25 19.19
CA HIS A 209 -14.28 -25.23 19.71
C HIS A 209 -15.23 -24.54 18.72
N ALA A 210 -16.27 -25.27 18.33
CA ALA A 210 -17.26 -24.76 17.38
C ALA A 210 -17.92 -23.48 17.89
N GLY A 211 -17.92 -22.44 17.05
CA GLY A 211 -18.52 -21.14 17.36
C GLY A 211 -17.65 -20.18 18.18
N ASP A 212 -16.42 -20.55 18.57
CA ASP A 212 -15.49 -19.67 19.30
C ASP A 212 -14.67 -18.78 18.34
N GLY A 213 -15.36 -18.02 17.49
CA GLY A 213 -14.75 -17.11 16.51
C GLY A 213 -15.33 -17.27 15.11
N LEU A 214 -14.59 -16.77 14.12
CA LEU A 214 -14.94 -16.92 12.71
C LEU A 214 -14.48 -18.28 12.22
N GLU A 215 -15.36 -19.01 11.56
CA GLU A 215 -15.04 -20.32 10.99
C GLU A 215 -13.95 -20.20 9.91
N ALA A 216 -12.94 -21.07 10.00
CA ALA A 216 -11.83 -21.17 9.07
C ALA A 216 -11.65 -22.62 8.63
N ILE A 217 -11.75 -22.83 7.32
CA ILE A 217 -11.58 -24.15 6.69
C ILE A 217 -10.47 -24.02 5.65
N THR A 218 -9.48 -24.91 5.74
CA THR A 218 -8.35 -24.99 4.79
C THR A 218 -8.19 -26.42 4.32
N ASP A 219 -8.39 -26.64 3.03
CA ASP A 219 -8.05 -27.88 2.37
C ASP A 219 -6.58 -27.84 1.94
N TYR A 220 -5.83 -28.92 2.15
CA TYR A 220 -4.43 -29.02 1.79
C TYR A 220 -4.11 -30.32 1.05
N GLN A 221 -3.03 -30.27 0.27
CA GLN A 221 -2.46 -31.42 -0.41
C GLN A 221 -0.93 -31.30 -0.41
N VAL A 222 -0.24 -32.39 -0.06
CA VAL A 222 1.22 -32.49 -0.09
C VAL A 222 1.65 -32.75 -1.53
N LEU A 223 2.33 -31.76 -2.12
CA LEU A 223 2.88 -31.87 -3.47
C LEU A 223 4.20 -32.65 -3.50
N LYS A 224 5.02 -32.50 -2.45
CA LYS A 224 6.33 -33.13 -2.33
C LYS A 224 6.75 -33.22 -0.85
N SER A 225 7.37 -34.32 -0.47
CA SER A 225 8.03 -34.52 0.83
C SER A 225 9.44 -35.06 0.62
N HIS A 226 10.35 -34.74 1.54
CA HIS A 226 11.75 -35.15 1.52
C HIS A 226 12.12 -35.91 2.79
#